data_AF-A0A1Q4YX75-F1
#
_entry.id   AF-A0A1Q4YX75-F1
#
_cell.length_a   1.000
_cell.length_b   1.000
_cell.length_c   1.000
_cell.angle_alpha   90.00
_cell.angle_beta   90.00
_cell.angle_gamma   90.00
#
_symmetry.space_group_name_H-M   'P 1'
#
loop_
_entity.id
_entity.type
_entity.pdbx_description
1 polymer ?
#
loop_
_entity_poly.entity_id
_entity_poly.type
_entity_poly.pdbx_seq_one_letter_code
_entity_poly.pdbx_strand_id
1 'polypeptide(L)'
;MKALKACLATLAVGTLLVGCGSSEWSGQVRFKVSEIKPDETLVNGATWPGRVSLELDQDQPDGAAPITVAWAKLTDVPTGTAVGDVLVCTVNQRDDSKLDDAEPVQNIGPCKQP
;
A
#
# COMPACT_ATOMS: atom_id res chain seq x y z
N MET A 1 -3.68 -3.97 -37.26
CA MET A 1 -4.78 -3.25 -36.58
C MET A 1 -4.43 -3.12 -35.10
N LYS A 2 -4.40 -1.88 -34.60
CA LYS A 2 -4.52 -1.40 -33.21
C LYS A 2 -3.76 -2.15 -32.09
N ALA A 3 -2.50 -1.77 -31.87
CA ALA A 3 -1.87 -1.86 -30.56
C ALA A 3 -2.05 -0.51 -29.86
N LEU A 4 -3.18 -0.32 -29.19
CA LEU A 4 -3.37 0.81 -28.28
C LEU A 4 -2.64 0.45 -26.98
N LYS A 5 -1.35 0.82 -26.91
CA LYS A 5 -0.66 1.02 -25.64
C LYS A 5 -1.39 2.15 -24.93
N ALA A 6 -2.25 1.78 -23.99
CA ALA A 6 -2.83 2.73 -23.07
C ALA A 6 -1.70 3.30 -22.22
N CYS A 7 -1.38 4.56 -22.44
CA CYS A 7 -0.61 5.35 -21.49
C CYS A 7 -1.44 5.43 -20.19
N LEU A 8 -1.15 4.53 -19.26
CA LEU A 8 -1.62 4.63 -17.88
C LEU A 8 -1.02 5.91 -17.30
N ALA A 9 -1.85 6.95 -17.22
CA ALA A 9 -1.51 8.19 -16.56
C ALA A 9 -1.12 7.89 -15.11
N THR A 10 0.14 8.16 -14.79
CA THR A 10 0.70 8.12 -13.44
C THR A 10 0.11 9.25 -12.62
N LEU A 11 -1.06 9.02 -12.03
CA LEU A 11 -1.63 9.87 -10.97
C LEU A 11 -0.95 9.54 -9.64
N ALA A 12 0.36 9.74 -9.55
CA ALA A 12 1.07 9.74 -8.26
C ALA A 12 0.97 11.15 -7.66
N VAL A 13 -0.19 11.49 -7.10
CA VAL A 13 -0.34 12.71 -6.30
C VAL A 13 0.14 12.39 -4.88
N GLY A 14 1.44 12.55 -4.66
CA GLY A 14 2.06 12.52 -3.32
C GLY A 14 2.17 13.94 -2.77
N THR A 15 1.68 14.18 -1.56
CA THR A 15 1.88 15.46 -0.86
C THR A 15 2.98 15.29 0.17
N LEU A 16 4.12 15.95 -0.04
CA LEU A 16 5.18 16.08 0.96
C LEU A 16 4.76 17.13 2.00
N LEU A 17 4.37 16.69 3.19
CA LEU A 17 4.15 17.58 4.33
C LEU A 17 5.50 17.85 4.99
N VAL A 18 6.19 18.90 4.51
CA VAL A 18 7.49 19.32 5.04
C VAL A 18 7.28 20.08 6.36
N GLY A 19 6.86 19.38 7.41
CA GLY A 19 6.92 19.88 8.79
C GLY A 19 8.35 19.76 9.30
N CYS A 20 8.95 20.84 9.80
CA CYS A 20 10.27 20.83 10.40
C CYS A 20 10.34 19.80 11.55
N GLY A 21 10.71 18.55 11.28
CA GLY A 21 10.88 17.54 12.32
C GLY A 21 10.72 16.08 11.90
N SER A 22 10.08 15.74 10.78
CA SER A 22 9.88 14.34 10.37
C SER A 22 9.63 14.27 8.86
N SER A 23 10.39 13.45 8.12
CA SER A 23 10.12 13.20 6.70
C SER A 23 8.96 12.22 6.60
N GLU A 24 7.75 12.76 6.73
CA GLU A 24 6.50 12.02 6.54
C GLU A 24 6.08 12.12 5.07
N TRP A 25 5.83 10.98 4.44
CA TRP A 25 5.35 10.92 3.06
C TRP A 25 3.96 10.28 3.02
N SER A 26 3.05 10.86 2.25
CA SER A 26 1.72 10.30 2.01
C SER A 26 1.31 10.48 0.55
N GLY A 27 0.72 9.43 -0.03
CA GLY A 27 0.29 9.44 -1.42
C GLY A 27 -0.69 8.33 -1.77
N GLN A 28 -1.38 8.51 -2.90
CA GLN A 28 -2.17 7.45 -3.54
C GLN A 28 -1.26 6.61 -4.43
N VAL A 29 -1.27 5.29 -4.26
CA VAL A 29 -0.42 4.35 -4.98
C VAL A 29 -1.25 3.20 -5.53
N ARG A 30 -1.00 2.82 -6.78
CA ARG A 30 -1.60 1.66 -7.42
C ARG A 30 -0.86 0.38 -7.07
N PHE A 31 -1.64 -0.60 -6.67
CA PHE A 31 -1.18 -1.95 -6.37
C PHE A 31 -2.01 -2.98 -7.10
N LYS A 32 -1.38 -4.09 -7.48
CA LYS A 32 -2.05 -5.30 -7.93
C LYS A 32 -2.08 -6.29 -6.77
N VAL A 33 -3.23 -6.93 -6.56
CA VAL A 33 -3.39 -7.95 -5.51
C VAL A 33 -2.68 -9.23 -5.92
N SER A 34 -1.74 -9.70 -5.10
CA SER A 34 -0.96 -10.92 -5.35
C SER A 34 -1.42 -12.11 -4.52
N GLU A 35 -1.95 -11.87 -3.32
CA GLU A 35 -2.41 -12.91 -2.41
C GLU A 35 -3.49 -12.37 -1.47
N ILE A 36 -4.46 -13.21 -1.11
CA ILE A 36 -5.47 -12.91 -0.09
C ILE A 36 -5.41 -13.98 0.98
N LYS A 37 -5.19 -13.57 2.23
CA LYS A 37 -5.24 -14.43 3.41
C LYS A 37 -6.46 -14.04 4.25
N PRO A 38 -7.41 -14.95 4.50
CA PRO A 38 -8.57 -14.66 5.35
C PRO A 38 -8.15 -14.51 6.81
N ASP A 39 -9.11 -14.12 7.65
CA ASP A 39 -8.96 -14.16 9.11
C ASP A 39 -8.61 -15.60 9.56
N GLU A 40 -7.70 -15.72 10.52
CA GLU A 40 -7.26 -17.01 11.05
C GLU A 40 -7.53 -17.08 12.56
N THR A 41 -8.14 -18.17 13.03
CA THR A 41 -8.27 -18.43 14.47
C THR A 41 -7.00 -19.10 14.97
N LEU A 42 -6.29 -18.41 15.86
CA LEU A 42 -5.07 -18.90 16.49
C LEU A 42 -5.38 -19.96 17.56
N VAL A 43 -4.35 -20.73 17.93
CA VAL A 43 -4.44 -21.80 18.94
C VAL A 43 -4.91 -21.34 20.32
N ASN A 44 -4.74 -20.04 20.63
CA ASN A 44 -5.19 -19.43 21.88
C ASN A 44 -6.63 -18.85 21.80
N GLY A 45 -7.33 -19.06 20.68
CA GLY A 45 -8.68 -18.54 20.44
C GLY A 45 -8.74 -17.09 19.98
N ALA A 46 -7.61 -16.40 19.81
CA ALA A 46 -7.58 -15.06 19.22
C ALA A 46 -7.74 -15.13 17.68
N THR A 47 -8.30 -14.07 17.08
CA THR A 47 -8.39 -13.94 15.63
C THR A 47 -7.24 -13.09 15.11
N TRP A 48 -6.42 -13.66 14.22
CA TRP A 48 -5.48 -12.92 13.41
C TRP A 48 -6.21 -12.29 12.22
N PRO A 49 -6.09 -10.97 11.99
CA PRO A 49 -6.81 -10.32 10.92
C PRO A 49 -6.29 -10.77 9.55
N GLY A 50 -7.23 -10.97 8.63
CA GLY A 50 -6.96 -11.22 7.23
C GLY A 50 -6.20 -10.07 6.60
N ARG A 51 -5.41 -10.41 5.59
CA ARG A 51 -4.54 -9.46 4.89
C ARG A 51 -4.51 -9.74 3.41
N VAL A 52 -4.24 -8.69 2.65
CA VAL A 52 -4.05 -8.73 1.21
C VAL A 52 -2.61 -8.35 0.93
N SER A 53 -1.86 -9.24 0.28
CA SER A 53 -0.52 -8.96 -0.22
C SER A 53 -0.64 -8.20 -1.54
N LEU A 54 0.19 -7.16 -1.70
CA LEU A 54 0.11 -6.18 -2.77
C LEU A 54 1.46 -6.10 -3.49
N GLU A 55 1.41 -5.95 -4.81
CA GLU A 55 2.57 -5.65 -5.65
C GLU A 55 2.37 -4.27 -6.28
N LEU A 56 3.43 -3.47 -6.41
CA LEU A 56 3.32 -2.18 -7.12
C LEU A 56 2.86 -2.42 -8.57
N ASP A 57 1.81 -1.70 -8.96
CA ASP A 57 1.29 -1.67 -10.34
C ASP A 57 1.63 -0.33 -11.03
N GLN A 58 2.76 0.25 -10.61
CA GLN A 58 3.32 1.50 -11.11
C GLN A 58 4.80 1.57 -10.73
N ASP A 59 5.49 2.58 -11.23
CA ASP A 59 6.82 2.92 -10.74
C ASP A 59 6.77 3.35 -9.26
N GLN A 60 7.88 3.12 -8.55
CA GLN A 60 8.07 3.59 -7.17
C GLN A 60 7.78 5.10 -7.10
N PRO A 61 6.90 5.57 -6.19
CA PRO A 61 6.62 7.00 -6.08
C PRO A 61 7.86 7.81 -5.71
N ASP A 62 8.09 8.91 -6.41
CA ASP A 62 9.18 9.83 -6.11
C ASP A 62 9.05 10.39 -4.68
N GLY A 63 10.17 10.38 -3.94
CA GLY A 63 10.23 10.87 -2.56
C GLY A 63 9.62 9.94 -1.50
N ALA A 64 8.99 8.83 -1.89
CA ALA A 64 8.64 7.76 -0.97
C ALA A 64 9.86 6.85 -0.70
N ALA A 65 9.98 6.34 0.52
CA ALA A 65 10.87 5.24 0.82
C ALA A 65 10.48 3.98 -0.01
N PRO A 66 11.44 3.10 -0.35
CA PRO A 66 11.16 1.92 -1.16
C PRO A 66 10.05 1.05 -0.58
N ILE A 67 9.03 0.76 -1.39
CA ILE A 67 7.90 -0.09 -1.00
C ILE A 67 8.24 -1.54 -1.37
N THR A 68 8.90 -2.28 -0.48
CA THR A 68 9.40 -3.65 -0.73
C THR A 68 8.45 -4.75 -0.29
N VAL A 69 7.71 -4.54 0.80
CA VAL A 69 6.73 -5.49 1.34
C VAL A 69 5.42 -4.73 1.55
N ALA A 70 4.51 -4.84 0.58
CA ALA A 70 3.22 -4.16 0.63
C ALA A 70 2.11 -5.15 1.02
N TRP A 71 1.37 -4.81 2.07
CA TRP A 71 0.14 -5.50 2.44
C TRP A 71 -0.85 -4.51 3.06
N ALA A 72 -2.14 -4.79 2.90
CA ALA A 72 -3.23 -4.07 3.54
C ALA A 72 -4.08 -5.03 4.37
N LYS A 73 -4.78 -4.52 5.39
CA LYS A 73 -5.77 -5.33 6.12
C LYS A 73 -6.92 -5.66 5.19
N LEU A 74 -7.54 -6.82 5.36
CA LEU A 74 -8.70 -7.21 4.57
C LEU A 74 -9.89 -6.25 4.76
N THR A 75 -9.98 -5.60 5.92
CA THR A 75 -11.00 -4.56 6.21
C THR A 75 -10.75 -3.23 5.48
N ASP A 76 -9.53 -3.02 4.99
CA ASP A 76 -9.12 -1.77 4.33
C ASP A 76 -9.22 -1.87 2.80
N VAL A 77 -9.64 -3.02 2.26
CA VAL A 77 -9.87 -3.24 0.83
C VAL A 77 -11.37 -3.40 0.51
N PRO A 78 -11.80 -3.11 -0.74
CA PRO A 78 -13.18 -3.32 -1.15
C PRO A 78 -13.65 -4.78 -1.02
N THR A 79 -14.90 -4.98 -0.60
CA THR A 79 -15.53 -6.31 -0.58
C THR A 79 -15.52 -6.92 -1.99
N GLY A 80 -15.18 -8.21 -2.09
CA GLY A 80 -15.13 -8.93 -3.36
C GLY A 80 -13.81 -8.76 -4.14
N THR A 81 -12.82 -8.06 -3.57
CA THR A 81 -11.45 -8.02 -4.11
C THR A 81 -10.92 -9.44 -4.36
N ALA A 82 -10.34 -9.67 -5.53
CA ALA A 82 -9.74 -10.93 -5.95
C ALA A 82 -8.25 -10.77 -6.29
N VAL A 83 -7.53 -11.90 -6.35
CA VAL A 83 -6.15 -11.92 -6.84
C VAL A 83 -6.11 -11.46 -8.30
N GLY A 84 -5.20 -10.54 -8.61
CA GLY A 84 -5.07 -9.89 -9.91
C GLY A 84 -5.79 -8.55 -10.04
N ASP A 85 -6.67 -8.19 -9.10
CA ASP A 85 -7.32 -6.88 -9.10
C ASP A 85 -6.30 -5.76 -8.88
N VAL A 86 -6.54 -4.61 -9.52
CA VAL A 86 -5.78 -3.38 -9.26
C VAL A 86 -6.56 -2.52 -8.27
N LEU A 87 -5.88 -2.03 -7.25
CA LEU A 87 -6.40 -1.15 -6.21
C LEU A 87 -5.58 0.14 -6.14
N VAL A 88 -6.23 1.25 -5.82
CA VAL A 88 -5.54 2.49 -5.42
C VAL A 88 -5.62 2.58 -3.91
N CYS A 89 -4.47 2.55 -3.24
CA CYS A 89 -4.37 2.60 -1.79
C CYS A 89 -3.68 3.89 -1.33
N THR A 90 -4.11 4.39 -0.18
CA THR A 90 -3.35 5.42 0.54
C THR A 90 -2.15 4.78 1.20
N VAL A 91 -0.97 5.30 0.94
CA VAL A 91 0.28 4.88 1.60
C VAL A 91 0.75 6.03 2.47
N ASN A 92 1.02 5.74 3.74
CA ASN A 92 1.59 6.68 4.70
C ASN A 92 2.90 6.09 5.21
N GLN A 93 3.99 6.83 5.05
CA GLN A 93 5.32 6.48 5.53
C GLN A 93 5.75 7.49 6.58
N ARG A 94 6.23 6.98 7.71
CA ARG A 94 6.79 7.77 8.79
C ARG A 94 8.15 7.22 9.16
N ASP A 95 9.15 8.10 9.13
CA ASP A 95 10.46 7.84 9.68
C ASP A 95 10.39 8.04 11.20
N ASP A 96 10.17 6.93 11.93
CA ASP A 96 10.20 6.89 13.39
C ASP A 96 11.63 6.63 13.93
N SER A 97 12.62 6.48 13.05
CA SER A 97 13.97 5.98 13.31
C SER A 97 14.87 6.94 14.08
N LYS A 98 14.32 8.01 14.67
CA LYS A 98 15.12 9.08 15.27
C LYS A 98 15.97 8.68 16.48
N LEU A 99 15.84 7.46 17.01
CA LEU A 99 16.59 7.01 18.19
C LEU A 99 17.14 5.56 18.13
N ASP A 100 16.73 4.71 17.18
CA ASP A 100 16.97 3.25 17.26
C ASP A 100 17.24 2.50 15.94
N ASP A 101 17.58 3.18 14.83
CA ASP A 101 17.80 2.56 13.50
C ASP A 101 16.61 1.70 13.01
N ALA A 102 15.39 1.95 13.50
CA ALA A 102 14.20 1.22 13.07
C ALA A 102 13.89 1.45 11.57
N GLU A 103 13.29 0.46 10.90
CA GLU A 103 12.80 0.65 9.53
C GLU A 103 11.64 1.65 9.51
N PRO A 104 11.47 2.45 8.44
CA PRO A 104 10.35 3.38 8.31
C PRO A 104 9.02 2.64 8.40
N VAL A 105 8.09 3.16 9.21
CA VAL A 105 6.76 2.59 9.38
C VAL A 105 5.94 2.90 8.13
N GLN A 106 5.47 1.85 7.46
CA GLN A 106 4.63 1.94 6.28
C GLN A 106 3.22 1.41 6.56
N ASN A 107 2.21 2.27 6.41
CA ASN A 107 0.80 1.90 6.49
C ASN A 107 0.16 2.00 5.11
N ILE A 108 -0.47 0.93 4.64
CA ILE A 108 -1.18 0.87 3.36
C ILE A 108 -2.66 0.61 3.62
N GLY A 109 -3.49 1.56 3.19
CA GLY A 109 -4.93 1.58 3.43
C GLY A 109 -5.40 2.98 3.81
N PRO A 110 -6.68 3.34 3.58
CA PRO A 110 -7.70 2.55 2.88
C PRO A 110 -7.43 2.45 1.38
N CYS A 111 -7.98 1.38 0.77
CA CYS A 111 -7.89 1.09 -0.66
C CYS A 111 -9.27 1.20 -1.33
N LYS A 112 -9.26 1.54 -2.62
CA LYS A 112 -10.45 1.63 -3.48
C LYS A 112 -10.17 1.00 -4.84
N GLN A 113 -11.24 0.63 -5.54
CA GLN A 113 -11.13 0.32 -6.97
C GLN A 113 -10.71 1.60 -7.73
N PRO A 114 -9.87 1.46 -8.78
CA PRO A 114 -9.34 2.59 -9.56
C PRO A 114 -10.43 3.40 -10.28
#